data_AF-A0A1S7PLK0-F1
#
_entry.id   AF-A0A1S7PLK0-F1
#
_cell.length_a   1.000
_cell.length_b   1.000
_cell.length_c   1.000
_cell.angle_alpha   90.00
_cell.angle_beta   90.00
_cell.angle_gamma   90.00
#
_symmetry.space_group_name_H-M   'P 1'
#
loop_
_entity.id
_entity.type
_entity.pdbx_description
1 polymer ?
#
loop_
_entity_poly.entity_id
_entity_poly.type
_entity_poly.pdbx_seq_one_letter_code
_entity_poly.pdbx_strand_id
1 'polypeptide(L)' 'MPQKVVTEAGFYAGKFLKPGQSYDGDEGDESSVDLNTLTKDELIAEASRLGITVSSSSTKADIVAAIAAGNHG' A
#
# COMPACT_ATOMS: atom_id res chain seq x y z
N MET A 1 -14.81 -13.91 -4.04
CA MET A 1 -13.40 -13.71 -3.65
C MET A 1 -12.56 -14.56 -4.60
N PRO A 2 -11.74 -13.95 -5.47
CA PRO A 2 -10.95 -14.70 -6.44
C PRO A 2 -9.77 -15.39 -5.74
N GLN A 3 -9.74 -16.72 -5.75
CA GLN A 3 -8.61 -17.48 -5.22
C GLN A 3 -7.50 -17.55 -6.28
N LYS A 4 -6.29 -17.09 -5.95
CA LYS A 4 -5.15 -17.14 -6.87
C LYS A 4 -4.32 -18.38 -6.58
N VAL A 5 -4.06 -19.17 -7.61
CA VAL A 5 -3.24 -20.39 -7.52
C VAL A 5 -1.79 -20.00 -7.70
N VAL A 6 -0.95 -20.47 -6.78
CA VAL A 6 0.49 -20.28 -6.80
C VAL A 6 1.10 -21.12 -7.91
N THR A 7 1.80 -20.50 -8.85
CA THR A 7 2.51 -21.18 -9.95
C THR A 7 3.96 -21.51 -9.60
N GLU A 8 4.56 -20.75 -8.68
CA GLU A 8 5.95 -20.89 -8.27
C GLU A 8 6.07 -20.79 -6.74
N ALA A 9 7.01 -21.52 -6.13
CA ALA A 9 7.15 -21.48 -4.67
C ALA A 9 7.60 -20.08 -4.22
N GLY A 10 6.88 -19.47 -3.28
CA GLY A 10 7.14 -18.10 -2.86
C GLY A 10 6.36 -17.68 -1.62
N PHE A 11 6.61 -16.46 -1.13
CA PHE A 11 5.83 -15.86 -0.07
C PHE A 11 4.62 -15.12 -0.67
N TYR A 12 3.41 -15.51 -0.28
CA TYR A 12 2.15 -14.90 -0.70
C TYR A 12 1.25 -14.70 0.53
N ALA A 13 0.67 -13.51 0.70
CA ALA A 13 -0.18 -13.16 1.84
C ALA A 13 0.44 -13.52 3.22
N GLY A 14 1.74 -13.26 3.38
CA GLY A 14 2.48 -13.52 4.64
C GLY A 14 2.78 -15.00 4.94
N LYS A 15 2.52 -15.92 4.00
CA LYS A 15 2.83 -17.36 4.15
C LYS A 15 3.68 -17.85 2.99
N PHE A 16 4.61 -18.77 3.26
CA PHE A 16 5.33 -19.47 2.20
C PHE A 16 4.42 -20.53 1.59
N LEU A 17 4.13 -20.41 0.30
CA LEU A 17 3.26 -21.31 -0.43
C LEU A 17 4.02 -22.04 -1.52
N LYS A 18 3.61 -23.29 -1.74
CA LYS A 18 4.13 -24.15 -2.81
C LYS A 18 3.27 -24.02 -4.07
N PRO A 19 3.82 -24.35 -5.26
CA PRO A 19 3.04 -24.45 -6.49
C PRO A 19 1.81 -25.34 -6.30
N GLY A 20 0.67 -24.88 -6.79
CA GLY A 20 -0.62 -25.57 -6.67
C GLY A 20 -1.38 -25.28 -5.38
N GLN A 21 -0.81 -24.55 -4.42
CA GLN A 21 -1.59 -24.01 -3.30
C GLN A 21 -2.33 -22.74 -3.75
N SER A 22 -3.54 -22.53 -3.24
CA SER A 22 -4.29 -21.29 -3.44
C SER A 22 -4.13 -20.39 -2.22
N TYR A 23 -4.09 -19.09 -2.48
CA TYR A 23 -4.27 -18.07 -1.46
C TYR A 23 -5.46 -17.20 -1.78
N ASP A 24 -6.08 -16.65 -0.73
CA ASP A 24 -6.96 -15.50 -0.89
C ASP A 24 -6.05 -14.34 -1.30
N GLY A 25 -5.88 -14.22 -2.61
CA GLY A 25 -5.46 -12.99 -3.22
C GLY A 25 -6.65 -12.08 -3.15
N ASP A 26 -6.91 -11.51 -1.97
CA ASP A 26 -7.40 -10.15 -1.99
C ASP A 26 -6.35 -9.42 -2.83
N GLU A 27 -6.74 -9.02 -4.04
CA GLU A 27 -6.04 -7.99 -4.81
C GLU A 27 -6.13 -6.67 -4.05
N GLY A 28 -5.86 -6.69 -2.73
CA GLY A 28 -5.42 -5.59 -1.93
C GLY A 28 -4.03 -5.27 -2.42
N ASP A 29 -4.00 -4.69 -3.63
CA ASP A 29 -3.24 -3.51 -3.90
C ASP A 29 -1.90 -3.53 -3.17
N GLU A 30 -1.03 -4.49 -3.51
CA GLU A 30 0.33 -4.59 -2.95
C GLU A 30 1.21 -3.39 -3.41
N SER A 31 0.59 -2.32 -3.92
CA SER A 31 1.16 -1.00 -4.19
C SER A 31 0.36 0.18 -3.64
N SER A 32 -0.74 -0.02 -2.91
CA SER A 32 -1.40 1.03 -2.14
C SER A 32 -1.08 0.78 -0.69
N VAL A 33 0.03 1.38 -0.26
CA VAL A 33 0.24 1.63 1.16
C VAL A 33 -1.03 2.29 1.69
N ASP A 34 -1.71 1.61 2.61
CA ASP A 34 -2.98 2.06 3.15
C ASP A 34 -2.76 3.33 3.99
N LEU A 35 -2.80 4.49 3.33
CA LEU A 35 -2.45 5.79 3.92
C LEU A 35 -3.29 6.13 5.17
N ASN A 36 -4.47 5.52 5.29
CA ASN A 36 -5.32 5.66 6.48
C ASN A 36 -4.76 4.97 7.73
N THR A 37 -3.94 3.93 7.56
CA THR A 37 -3.30 3.20 8.67
C THR A 37 -2.03 3.87 9.17
N LEU A 38 -1.38 4.66 8.32
CA LEU A 38 -0.17 5.41 8.66
C LEU A 38 -0.45 6.53 9.67
N THR A 39 0.52 6.82 10.52
CA THR A 39 0.51 8.02 11.38
C THR A 39 0.73 9.29 10.57
N LYS A 40 0.45 10.45 11.17
CA LYS A 40 0.67 11.74 10.49
C LYS A 40 2.14 11.93 10.08
N ASP A 41 3.07 11.51 10.95
CA ASP A 41 4.50 11.61 10.68
C ASP A 41 4.93 10.66 9.56
N GLU A 42 4.41 9.43 9.54
CA GLU A 42 4.64 8.48 8.44
C GLU A 42 4.09 8.98 7.11
N LEU A 43 2.92 9.64 7.12
CA LEU A 43 2.36 10.26 5.93
C LEU A 43 3.22 11.42 5.41
N ILE A 44 3.79 12.24 6.30
CA ILE A 44 4.70 13.32 5.88
C ILE A 44 5.99 12.72 5.28
N ALA A 45 6.49 11.63 5.86
CA ALA A 45 7.65 10.92 5.34
C ALA A 45 7.37 10.29 3.96
N GLU A 46 6.18 9.70 3.78
CA GLU A 46 5.75 9.11 2.51
C GLU A 46 5.53 10.18 1.43
N ALA A 47 4.88 11.30 1.77
CA ALA A 47 4.76 12.45 0.89
C ALA A 47 6.16 12.95 0.45
N SER A 48 7.10 13.04 1.38
CA SER A 48 8.48 13.44 1.07
C SER A 48 9.20 12.44 0.16
N ARG A 49 9.00 11.13 0.35
CA ARG A 49 9.53 10.08 -0.55
C ARG A 49 9.01 10.22 -1.96
N LEU A 50 7.74 10.62 -2.11
CA LEU A 50 7.08 10.83 -3.39
C LEU A 50 7.37 12.22 -3.99
N GLY A 51 8.17 13.05 -3.31
CA GLY A 51 8.48 14.42 -3.75
C GLY A 51 7.33 15.41 -3.57
N ILE A 52 6.32 15.05 -2.78
CA ILE A 52 5.13 15.86 -2.50
C ILE A 52 5.41 16.70 -1.24
N THR A 53 5.41 18.02 -1.40
CA THR A 53 5.59 18.94 -0.26
C THR A 53 4.27 19.11 0.48
N VAL A 54 4.19 18.60 1.70
CA VAL A 54 3.03 18.77 2.58
C VAL A 54 3.42 19.59 3.81
N SER A 55 2.51 20.46 4.25
CA SER A 55 2.73 21.26 5.47
C SER A 55 2.48 20.39 6.71
N SER A 56 3.34 20.49 7.71
CA SER A 56 3.15 19.82 9.00
C SER A 56 1.92 20.32 9.76
N SER A 57 1.40 21.49 9.41
CA SER A 57 0.13 22.02 9.92
C SER A 57 -1.10 21.45 9.21
N SER A 58 -0.97 20.78 8.06
CA SER A 58 -2.08 20.15 7.35
C SER A 58 -2.68 19.01 8.16
N THR A 59 -3.97 18.71 7.95
CA THR A 59 -4.59 17.57 8.64
C THR A 59 -4.12 16.24 8.04
N LYS A 60 -4.30 15.15 8.78
CA LYS A 60 -3.99 13.81 8.27
C LYS A 60 -4.70 13.54 6.94
N ALA A 61 -5.97 13.91 6.84
CA ALA A 61 -6.77 13.74 5.63
C ALA A 61 -6.22 14.55 4.44
N ASP A 62 -5.78 15.79 4.67
CA ASP A 62 -5.18 16.62 3.61
C ASP A 62 -3.88 16.02 3.08
N ILE A 63 -3.05 15.46 3.96
CA ILE A 63 -1.77 14.82 3.58
C ILE A 63 -2.04 13.55 2.75
N VAL A 64 -2.99 12.71 3.19
CA VAL A 64 -3.43 11.51 2.45
C VAL A 64 -3.93 11.89 1.05
N ALA A 65 -4.76 12.94 0.95
CA ALA A 65 -5.30 13.41 -0.31
C ALA A 65 -4.20 13.94 -1.24
N ALA A 66 -3.21 14.67 -0.71
CA ALA A 66 -2.07 15.15 -1.49
C ALA A 66 -1.23 13.99 -2.05
N ILE A 67 -0.98 12.96 -1.23
CA ILE A 67 -0.25 11.75 -1.63
C ILE A 67 -1.02 10.99 -2.72
N ALA A 68 -2.31 10.74 -2.50
CA ALA A 68 -3.16 10.03 -3.46
C ALA A 68 -3.25 10.76 -4.80
N ALA A 69 -3.30 12.10 -4.79
CA ALA A 69 -3.31 12.91 -6.01
C ALA A 69 -1.96 12.91 -6.74
N GLY A 70 -0.84 12.86 -6.02
CA GLY A 70 0.50 12.85 -6.61
C GLY A 70 0.95 11.50 -7.18
N ASN A 71 0.32 10.39 -6.75
CA ASN A 71 0.64 9.03 -7.21
C ASN A 71 0.06 8.69 -8.60
N HIS A 72 -0.64 9.63 -9.25
CA HIS A 72 -1.34 9.46 -10.53
C HIS A 72 -0.59 10.03 -11.75
N GLY A 73 0.72 10.26 -11.62
CA GLY A 73 1.60 10.82 -12.67
C GLY A 73 2.19 9.79 -13.62
#